data_AF-A0A454JGG7-F1
#
_entry.id   AF-A0A454JGG7-F1
#
_cell.length_a   1.000
_cell.length_b   1.000
_cell.length_c   1.000
_cell.angle_alpha   90.00
_cell.angle_beta   90.00
_cell.angle_gamma   90.00
#
_symmetry.space_group_name_H-M   'P 1'
#
loop_
_entity.id
_entity.type
_entity.pdbx_description
1 polymer ?
#
loop_
_entity_poly.entity_id
_entity_poly.type
_entity_poly.pdbx_seq_one_letter_code
_entity_poly.pdbx_strand_id
1 'polypeptide(L)'
;MENTLDIDNLDLTTLEMLYYMHHLEGVAVVGDPAHAFATYHADKKALYIFAESPDRVHMVAHQTDSLFWVLKSAQEEGASFNVCGDKVICVVSDVVAEGVSYADAALRAILKYKQIPSKAA
;
A
#
# COMPACT_ATOMS: atom_id res chain seq x y z
N MET A 1 15.24 -13.39 -26.17
CA MET A 1 14.83 -14.79 -26.02
C MET A 1 13.32 -14.74 -25.82
N GLU A 2 12.55 -14.88 -26.90
CA GLU A 2 11.10 -14.86 -26.83
C GLU A 2 10.64 -16.16 -26.17
N ASN A 3 10.22 -16.07 -24.90
CA ASN A 3 9.49 -17.15 -24.26
C ASN A 3 8.06 -17.11 -24.80
N THR A 4 7.86 -17.72 -25.97
CA THR A 4 6.51 -18.00 -26.48
C THR A 4 5.86 -19.01 -25.54
N LEU A 5 4.88 -18.55 -24.75
CA LEU A 5 3.98 -19.40 -24.00
C LEU A 5 3.17 -20.25 -24.98
N ASP A 6 3.24 -21.56 -24.84
CA ASP A 6 2.42 -22.51 -25.61
C ASP A 6 1.04 -22.62 -24.97
N ILE A 7 0.17 -21.65 -25.29
CA ILE A 7 -1.15 -21.50 -24.68
C ILE A 7 -2.04 -22.74 -24.94
N ASP A 8 -1.85 -23.44 -26.06
CA ASP A 8 -2.65 -24.61 -26.43
C ASP A 8 -2.32 -25.86 -25.59
N ASN A 9 -1.16 -25.87 -24.94
CA ASN A 9 -0.68 -26.98 -24.10
C ASN A 9 -0.62 -26.66 -22.61
N LEU A 10 -1.10 -25.46 -22.21
CA LEU A 10 -1.17 -25.04 -20.81
C LEU A 10 -2.62 -25.00 -20.35
N ASP A 11 -2.90 -25.62 -19.21
CA ASP A 11 -4.22 -25.55 -18.55
C ASP A 11 -4.33 -24.21 -17.80
N LEU A 12 -4.49 -23.12 -18.57
CA LEU A 12 -4.61 -21.77 -18.02
C LEU A 12 -6.08 -21.37 -17.86
N THR A 13 -6.38 -20.79 -16.71
CA THR A 13 -7.63 -20.09 -16.49
C THR A 13 -7.70 -18.81 -17.33
N THR A 14 -8.92 -18.28 -17.52
CA THR A 14 -9.11 -16.97 -18.17
C THR A 14 -8.37 -15.85 -17.44
N LEU A 15 -8.26 -15.92 -16.10
CA LEU A 15 -7.57 -14.92 -15.31
C LEU A 15 -6.06 -14.92 -15.61
N GLU A 16 -5.44 -16.11 -15.66
CA GLU A 16 -4.03 -16.25 -16.01
C GLU A 16 -3.74 -15.80 -17.44
N MET A 17 -4.62 -16.13 -18.39
CA MET A 17 -4.51 -15.63 -19.77
C MET A 17 -4.57 -14.10 -19.85
N LEU A 18 -5.46 -13.47 -19.10
CA LEU A 18 -5.54 -12.00 -19.03
C LEU A 18 -4.26 -11.40 -18.43
N TYR A 19 -3.70 -12.01 -17.39
CA TYR A 19 -2.42 -11.59 -16.81
C TYR A 19 -1.29 -11.62 -17.83
N TYR A 20 -1.14 -12.74 -18.57
CA TYR A 20 -0.10 -12.86 -19.59
C TYR A 20 -0.30 -11.88 -20.73
N MET A 21 -1.54 -11.63 -21.15
CA MET A 21 -1.83 -10.63 -22.18
C MET A 21 -1.34 -9.24 -21.76
N HIS A 22 -1.64 -8.80 -20.54
CA HIS A 22 -1.17 -7.50 -20.04
C HIS A 22 0.35 -7.44 -19.97
N HIS A 23 1.00 -8.54 -19.58
CA HIS A 23 2.46 -8.63 -19.56
C HIS A 23 3.07 -8.50 -20.97
N LEU A 24 2.47 -9.17 -21.97
CA LEU A 24 2.89 -9.09 -23.38
C LEU A 24 2.71 -7.70 -23.98
N GLU A 25 1.68 -6.96 -23.57
CA GLU A 25 1.46 -5.56 -23.96
C GLU A 25 2.40 -4.58 -23.23
N GLY A 26 3.29 -5.07 -22.37
CA GLY A 26 4.21 -4.24 -21.59
C GLY A 26 3.53 -3.47 -20.46
N VAL A 27 2.31 -3.84 -20.09
CA VAL A 27 1.59 -3.24 -18.95
C VAL A 27 2.19 -3.78 -17.67
N ALA A 28 2.48 -2.89 -16.72
CA ALA A 28 2.93 -3.29 -15.40
C ALA A 28 1.80 -4.02 -14.65
N VAL A 29 2.06 -5.27 -14.30
CA VAL A 29 1.16 -6.14 -13.55
C VAL A 29 1.72 -6.41 -12.16
N VAL A 30 0.86 -6.43 -11.14
CA VAL A 30 1.22 -6.78 -9.75
C VAL A 30 0.16 -7.73 -9.20
N GLY A 31 0.58 -8.84 -8.59
CA GLY A 31 -0.30 -9.78 -7.92
C GLY A 31 0.00 -11.23 -8.26
N ASP A 32 -1.00 -12.08 -8.05
CA ASP A 32 -0.95 -13.52 -8.32
C ASP A 32 -1.99 -13.87 -9.40
N PRO A 33 -1.57 -14.31 -10.60
CA PRO A 33 -2.49 -14.60 -11.70
C PRO A 33 -3.48 -15.73 -11.38
N ALA A 34 -3.21 -16.59 -10.40
CA ALA A 34 -4.13 -17.65 -9.99
C ALA A 34 -5.30 -17.12 -9.14
N HIS A 35 -5.17 -15.96 -8.51
CA HIS A 35 -6.16 -15.46 -7.54
C HIS A 35 -6.62 -14.03 -7.82
N ALA A 36 -5.67 -13.08 -7.92
CA ALA A 36 -5.96 -11.68 -8.21
C ALA A 36 -4.69 -10.91 -8.62
N PHE A 37 -4.83 -10.06 -9.63
CA PHE A 37 -3.79 -9.11 -10.04
C PHE A 37 -4.38 -7.75 -10.37
N ALA A 38 -3.52 -6.73 -10.40
CA ALA A 38 -3.90 -5.36 -10.67
C ALA A 38 -2.99 -4.70 -11.69
N THR A 39 -3.57 -3.76 -12.44
CA THR A 39 -2.90 -2.93 -13.43
C THR A 39 -3.28 -1.47 -13.22
N TYR A 40 -2.32 -0.56 -13.41
CA TYR A 40 -2.58 0.86 -13.34
C TYR A 40 -2.82 1.44 -14.74
N HIS A 41 -4.02 2.00 -14.95
CA HIS A 41 -4.42 2.64 -16.19
C HIS A 41 -4.24 4.15 -16.07
N ALA A 42 -3.12 4.67 -16.60
CA ALA A 42 -2.70 6.05 -16.44
C ALA A 42 -3.65 7.07 -17.10
N ASP A 43 -4.28 6.70 -18.22
CA ASP A 43 -5.28 7.49 -18.93
C ASP A 43 -6.52 7.76 -18.07
N LYS A 44 -6.97 6.74 -17.33
CA LYS A 44 -8.14 6.81 -16.44
C LYS A 44 -7.78 7.18 -15.00
N LYS A 45 -6.48 7.25 -14.68
CA LYS A 45 -5.94 7.42 -13.33
C LYS A 45 -6.54 6.43 -12.33
N ALA A 46 -6.71 5.17 -12.76
CA ALA A 46 -7.43 4.16 -12.00
C ALA A 46 -6.66 2.84 -11.93
N LEU A 47 -6.80 2.15 -10.80
CA LEU A 47 -6.36 0.77 -10.64
C LEU A 47 -7.49 -0.15 -11.08
N TYR A 48 -7.16 -1.08 -11.97
CA TYR A 48 -8.07 -2.15 -12.37
C TYR A 48 -7.61 -3.41 -11.68
N ILE A 49 -8.56 -4.13 -11.06
CA ILE A 49 -8.28 -5.35 -10.31
C ILE A 49 -9.06 -6.48 -10.99
N PHE A 50 -8.35 -7.52 -11.36
CA PHE A 50 -8.89 -8.75 -11.92
C PHE A 50 -8.74 -9.81 -10.85
N ALA A 51 -9.83 -10.47 -10.47
CA ALA A 51 -9.82 -11.45 -9.41
C ALA A 51 -10.74 -12.61 -9.74
N GLU A 52 -10.36 -13.80 -9.27
CA GLU A 52 -11.18 -15.01 -9.33
C GLU A 52 -12.51 -14.79 -8.59
N SER A 53 -12.47 -14.06 -7.47
CA SER A 53 -13.63 -13.74 -6.66
C SER A 53 -13.47 -12.39 -5.93
N PRO A 54 -14.57 -11.64 -5.69
CA PRO A 54 -14.51 -10.33 -5.03
C PRO A 54 -13.91 -10.33 -3.62
N ASP A 55 -13.96 -11.46 -2.91
CA ASP A 55 -13.39 -11.63 -1.57
C ASP A 55 -11.85 -11.58 -1.55
N ARG A 56 -11.19 -11.72 -2.71
CA ARG A 56 -9.74 -11.53 -2.85
C ARG A 56 -9.32 -10.06 -2.93
N VAL A 57 -10.29 -9.14 -2.99
CA VAL A 57 -10.03 -7.72 -3.21
C VAL A 57 -10.48 -6.91 -2.01
N HIS A 58 -9.51 -6.32 -1.31
CA HIS A 58 -9.77 -5.41 -0.20
C HIS A 58 -9.35 -3.99 -0.58
N MET A 59 -10.32 -3.12 -0.85
CA MET A 59 -10.07 -1.70 -1.01
C MET A 59 -10.02 -1.03 0.36
N VAL A 60 -8.84 -0.57 0.76
CA VAL A 60 -8.66 0.21 1.99
C VAL A 60 -8.63 1.68 1.63
N ALA A 61 -9.60 2.45 2.11
CA ALA A 61 -9.62 3.90 1.91
C ALA A 61 -8.54 4.56 2.78
N HIS A 62 -7.80 5.53 2.20
CA HIS A 62 -6.69 6.18 2.90
C HIS A 62 -7.08 6.90 4.21
N GLN A 63 -8.37 7.28 4.36
CA GLN A 63 -8.88 7.98 5.54
C GLN A 63 -9.45 7.06 6.63
N THR A 64 -9.44 5.74 6.43
CA THR A 64 -10.04 4.80 7.39
C THR A 64 -8.97 3.98 8.11
N ASP A 65 -8.85 2.69 7.81
CA ASP A 65 -8.05 1.72 8.56
C ASP A 65 -6.55 2.03 8.48
N SER A 66 -6.11 2.66 7.40
CA SER A 66 -4.73 3.13 7.26
C SER A 66 -4.35 4.14 8.36
N LEU A 67 -5.26 5.02 8.76
CA LEU A 67 -4.99 6.00 9.83
C LEU A 67 -4.96 5.33 11.20
N PHE A 68 -5.81 4.33 11.44
CA PHE A 68 -5.74 3.52 12.66
C PHE A 68 -4.44 2.72 12.75
N TRP A 69 -3.99 2.16 11.63
CA TRP A 69 -2.72 1.45 11.56
C TRP A 69 -1.54 2.36 11.89
N VAL A 70 -1.53 3.59 11.37
CA VAL A 70 -0.51 4.60 11.69
C VAL A 70 -0.51 4.94 13.18
N LEU A 71 -1.69 5.18 13.78
CA LEU A 71 -1.80 5.50 15.20
C LEU A 71 -1.32 4.34 16.08
N LYS A 72 -1.68 3.10 15.72
CA LYS A 72 -1.22 1.90 16.41
C LYS A 72 0.30 1.75 16.31
N SER A 73 0.86 1.90 15.10
CA SER A 73 2.31 1.86 14.90
C SER A 73 3.02 2.94 15.72
N ALA A 74 2.48 4.17 15.76
CA ALA A 74 3.04 5.23 16.60
C ALA A 74 3.01 4.87 18.09
N GLN A 75 1.89 4.33 18.57
CA GLN A 75 1.74 3.91 19.96
C GLN A 75 2.73 2.80 20.34
N GLU A 76 2.94 1.81 19.46
CA GLU A 76 3.90 0.71 19.67
C GLU A 76 5.34 1.23 19.78
N GLU A 77 5.67 2.33 19.10
CA GLU A 77 6.97 3.03 19.21
C GLU A 77 7.04 4.00 20.40
N GLY A 78 6.03 4.03 21.26
CA GLY A 78 6.00 4.89 22.46
C GLY A 78 5.62 6.34 22.17
N ALA A 79 4.83 6.59 21.12
CA ALA A 79 4.35 7.94 20.82
C ALA A 79 3.57 8.57 21.98
N SER A 80 3.79 9.86 22.19
CA SER A 80 2.96 10.72 23.03
C SER A 80 2.37 11.86 22.21
N PHE A 81 1.19 12.31 22.62
CA PHE A 81 0.45 13.34 21.90
C PHE A 81 0.11 14.51 22.82
N ASN A 82 0.19 15.71 22.26
CA ASN A 82 -0.26 16.93 22.91
C ASN A 82 -1.05 17.79 21.92
N VAL A 83 -2.08 18.49 22.39
CA VAL A 83 -2.89 19.39 21.56
C VAL A 83 -2.52 20.82 21.89
N CYS A 84 -2.08 21.57 20.88
CA CYS A 84 -1.68 22.97 21.01
C CYS A 84 -2.49 23.82 20.02
N GLY A 85 -3.53 24.48 20.52
CA GLY A 85 -4.46 25.24 19.68
C GLY A 85 -5.21 24.33 18.71
N ASP A 86 -5.08 24.60 17.42
CA ASP A 86 -5.68 23.86 16.30
C ASP A 86 -4.79 22.71 15.77
N LYS A 87 -3.68 22.41 16.47
CA LYS A 87 -2.71 21.41 16.05
C LYS A 87 -2.58 20.28 17.06
N VAL A 88 -2.26 19.10 16.54
CA VAL A 88 -1.80 17.96 17.33
C VAL A 88 -0.29 17.80 17.14
N ILE A 89 0.43 17.70 18.24
CA ILE A 89 1.86 17.44 18.30
C ILE A 89 2.05 15.98 18.71
N CYS A 90 2.74 15.22 17.88
CA CYS A 90 3.16 13.85 18.17
C CYS A 90 4.67 13.84 18.43
N VAL A 91 5.06 13.18 19.51
CA VAL A 91 6.47 12.98 19.89
C VAL A 91 6.75 11.48 19.95
N VAL A 92 7.75 11.02 19.22
CA VAL A 92 8.23 9.62 19.23
C VAL A 92 9.74 9.65 19.41
N SER A 93 10.25 9.15 20.55
CA SER A 93 11.66 9.29 20.92
C SER A 93 12.13 10.76 20.88
N ASP A 94 13.09 11.11 20.02
CA ASP A 94 13.61 12.47 19.80
C ASP A 94 12.92 13.22 18.63
N VAL A 95 11.94 12.60 17.98
CA VAL A 95 11.23 13.17 16.85
C VAL A 95 9.95 13.87 17.28
N VAL A 96 9.76 15.09 16.78
CA VAL A 96 8.53 15.86 16.93
C VAL A 96 7.90 16.14 15.56
N ALA A 97 6.59 15.96 15.46
CA ALA A 97 5.82 16.38 14.31
C ALA A 97 4.46 16.97 14.69
N GLU A 98 4.06 17.99 13.95
CA GLU A 98 2.74 18.61 14.05
C GLU A 98 1.85 18.11 12.92
N GLY A 99 0.55 17.98 13.20
CA GLY A 99 -0.47 17.68 12.22
C GLY A 99 -1.82 18.29 12.58
N VAL A 100 -2.73 18.31 11.62
CA VAL A 100 -4.10 18.82 11.81
C VAL A 100 -5.01 17.83 12.54
N SER A 101 -4.53 16.60 12.74
CA SER A 101 -5.20 15.55 13.50
C SER A 101 -4.16 14.64 14.15
N TYR A 102 -4.59 13.78 15.08
CA TYR A 102 -3.73 12.77 15.70
C TYR A 102 -3.06 11.86 14.65
N ALA A 103 -3.82 11.40 13.65
CA ALA A 103 -3.29 10.50 12.64
C ALA A 103 -2.29 11.18 11.71
N ASP A 104 -2.52 12.44 11.34
CA ASP A 104 -1.58 13.25 10.54
C ASP A 104 -0.27 13.50 11.32
N ALA A 105 -0.38 13.91 12.59
CA ALA A 105 0.79 14.13 13.45
C ALA A 105 1.58 12.83 13.66
N ALA A 106 0.89 11.71 13.91
CA ALA A 106 1.49 10.39 14.05
C ALA A 106 2.20 9.93 12.78
N LEU A 107 1.56 10.06 11.61
CA LEU A 107 2.15 9.68 10.32
C LEU A 107 3.45 10.43 10.07
N ARG A 108 3.43 11.75 10.29
CA ARG A 108 4.62 12.60 10.13
C ARG A 108 5.72 12.23 11.11
N ALA A 109 5.38 11.98 12.37
CA ALA A 109 6.36 11.61 13.39
C ALA A 109 6.99 10.25 13.07
N ILE A 110 6.20 9.24 12.70
CA ILE A 110 6.71 7.91 12.38
C ILE A 110 7.57 7.90 11.12
N LEU A 111 7.17 8.62 10.06
CA LEU A 111 8.01 8.73 8.86
C LEU A 111 9.36 9.38 9.16
N LYS A 112 9.39 10.44 9.97
CA LYS A 112 10.65 11.05 10.42
C LYS A 112 11.46 10.08 11.28
N TYR A 113 10.83 9.39 12.23
CA TYR A 113 11.47 8.43 13.12
C TYR A 113 12.12 7.27 12.35
N LYS A 114 11.42 6.69 11.37
CA LYS A 114 11.92 5.56 10.56
C LYS A 114 12.98 5.96 9.52
N GLN A 115 13.07 7.24 9.16
CA GLN A 115 14.14 7.76 8.30
C GLN A 115 15.45 8.02 9.06
N ILE A 116 15.40 8.11 10.39
CA ILE A 116 16.61 8.16 11.21
C ILE A 116 17.22 6.74 11.17
N PRO A 117 18.43 6.56 10.63
CA PRO A 117 19.09 5.26 10.65
C PRO A 117 19.17 4.80 12.09
N SER A 118 18.66 3.59 12.37
CA SER A 118 18.70 2.96 13.69
C SER A 118 20.10 3.16 14.29
N LYS A 119 20.19 3.97 15.35
CA LYS A 119 21.43 4.01 16.14
C LYS A 119 21.58 2.60 16.69
N ALA A 120 22.61 1.92 16.19
CA ALA A 120 23.04 0.61 16.61
C ALA A 120 22.92 0.47 18.14
N ALA A 121 22.18 -0.56 18.56
CA ALA A 121 22.26 -1.10 19.91
C ALA A 121 23.64 -1.74 20.14
#